data_AF-A0A6A8AQ10-F1
#
_entry.id   AF-A0A6A8AQ10-F1
#
_cell.length_a   1.000
_cell.length_b   1.000
_cell.length_c   1.000
_cell.angle_alpha   90.00
_cell.angle_beta   90.00
_cell.angle_gamma   90.00
#
_symmetry.space_group_name_H-M   'P 1'
#
loop_
_entity.id
_entity.type
_entity.pdbx_description
1 polymer ?
#
loop_
_entity_poly.entity_id
_entity_poly.type
_entity_poly.pdbx_seq_one_letter_code
_entity_poly.pdbx_strand_id
1 'polypeptide(L)'
;MERINLLRRAKHLFRLYGFFPKKRLGQNFTVNSDILQRLVSFASLTKDDIVLEVGAGFGFLTQLLSRECKKVIAVEVDPRLVNFLRKQLHSLRNVDLIEGDILKVSIPPLQQGCFSSSLLHFISASLSTSRKKI
;
A
#
# COMPACT_ATOMS: atom_id res chain seq x y z
N MET A 1 -20.08 -12.53 -6.19
CA MET A 1 -18.70 -12.07 -5.96
C MET A 1 -18.39 -12.27 -4.48
N GLU A 2 -17.54 -13.23 -4.11
CA GLU A 2 -17.25 -13.48 -2.69
C GLU A 2 -16.63 -12.23 -2.04
N ARG A 3 -17.24 -11.75 -0.94
CA ARG A 3 -16.62 -10.72 -0.13
C ARG A 3 -15.40 -11.31 0.57
N ILE A 4 -14.22 -10.92 0.11
CA ILE A 4 -12.96 -11.27 0.77
C ILE A 4 -12.96 -10.62 2.17
N ASN A 5 -12.96 -11.44 3.22
CA ASN A 5 -12.82 -10.96 4.59
C ASN A 5 -11.34 -10.63 4.86
N LEU A 6 -10.93 -9.40 4.53
CA LEU A 6 -9.56 -8.92 4.71
C LEU A 6 -9.12 -8.94 6.18
N LEU A 7 -10.04 -8.76 7.14
CA LEU A 7 -9.72 -8.88 8.56
C LEU A 7 -9.28 -10.29 8.93
N ARG A 8 -10.01 -11.32 8.46
CA ARG A 8 -9.63 -12.73 8.67
C ARG A 8 -8.28 -13.03 8.02
N ARG A 9 -8.05 -12.51 6.81
CA ARG A 9 -6.79 -12.67 6.08
C ARG A 9 -5.63 -12.00 6.82
N ALA A 10 -5.77 -10.75 7.24
CA ALA A 10 -4.75 -10.05 8.03
C ALA A 10 -4.44 -10.77 9.35
N LYS A 11 -5.46 -11.21 10.10
CA LYS A 11 -5.27 -12.03 11.32
C LYS A 11 -4.51 -13.33 11.06
N HIS A 12 -4.77 -13.98 9.93
CA HIS A 12 -4.05 -15.19 9.54
C HIS A 12 -2.59 -14.88 9.17
N LEU A 13 -2.34 -13.80 8.42
CA LEU A 13 -0.99 -13.36 8.06
C LEU A 13 -0.16 -12.96 9.29
N PHE A 14 -0.75 -12.26 10.26
CA PHE A 14 -0.07 -11.95 11.52
C PHE A 14 0.43 -13.21 12.23
N ARG A 15 -0.40 -14.27 12.27
CA ARG A 15 -0.03 -15.55 12.88
C ARG A 15 1.04 -16.30 12.08
N LEU A 16 0.91 -16.37 10.75
CA LEU A 16 1.85 -17.09 9.89
C LEU A 16 3.26 -16.49 9.90
N TYR A 17 3.34 -15.15 9.90
CA TYR A 17 4.61 -14.44 9.79
C TYR A 17 5.13 -13.94 11.14
N GLY A 18 4.45 -14.26 12.25
CA GLY A 18 4.83 -13.82 13.60
C GLY A 18 4.95 -12.30 13.72
N PHE A 19 4.18 -11.57 12.90
CA PHE A 19 4.22 -10.13 12.80
C PHE A 19 2.96 -9.55 13.44
N PHE A 20 3.11 -8.51 14.24
CA PHE A 20 2.00 -7.76 14.82
C PHE A 20 2.22 -6.27 14.58
N PRO A 21 1.15 -5.48 14.34
CA PRO A 21 1.27 -4.05 14.13
C PRO A 21 1.99 -3.39 15.31
N LYS A 22 3.08 -2.68 15.02
CA LYS A 22 3.83 -1.96 16.05
C LYS A 22 3.16 -0.60 16.27
N LYS A 23 2.32 -0.50 17.31
CA LYS A 23 1.63 0.76 17.67
C LYS A 23 2.57 1.96 17.81
N ARG A 24 3.77 1.76 18.37
CA ARG A 24 4.80 2.81 18.53
C ARG A 24 5.31 3.37 17.19
N LEU A 25 5.20 2.60 16.11
CA LEU A 25 5.60 3.01 14.76
C LEU A 25 4.41 3.53 13.94
N GLY A 26 3.23 3.70 14.55
CA GLY A 26 2.06 4.20 13.84
C GLY A 26 1.55 3.27 12.74
N GLN A 27 1.78 1.95 12.80
CA GLN A 27 1.30 1.05 11.75
C GLN A 27 -0.21 0.78 11.91
N ASN A 28 -1.03 1.14 10.91
CA ASN A 28 -2.38 0.61 10.75
C ASN A 28 -2.57 0.00 9.36
N PHE A 29 -3.25 -1.15 9.31
CA PHE A 29 -3.55 -1.87 8.09
C PHE A 29 -5.04 -1.77 7.78
N THR A 30 -5.37 -1.22 6.62
CA THR A 30 -6.77 -1.14 6.15
C THR A 30 -7.26 -2.54 5.78
N VAL A 31 -8.24 -3.04 6.53
CA VAL A 31 -8.85 -4.37 6.35
C VAL A 31 -10.33 -4.29 5.95
N ASN A 32 -10.77 -3.14 5.45
CA ASN A 32 -12.10 -2.93 4.90
C ASN A 32 -12.01 -2.88 3.37
N SER A 33 -12.54 -3.92 2.71
CA SER A 33 -12.50 -4.04 1.26
C SER A 33 -13.25 -2.91 0.55
N ASP A 34 -14.34 -2.43 1.14
CA ASP A 34 -15.21 -1.42 0.53
C ASP A 34 -14.53 -0.05 0.55
N ILE A 35 -13.80 0.26 1.62
CA ILE A 35 -12.98 1.47 1.71
C ILE A 35 -11.87 1.44 0.65
N LEU A 36 -11.18 0.31 0.50
CA LEU A 36 -10.12 0.18 -0.50
C LEU A 36 -10.66 0.31 -1.94
N GLN A 37 -11.80 -0.32 -2.25
CA GLN A 37 -12.42 -0.19 -3.56
C GLN A 37 -12.87 1.25 -3.85
N ARG A 38 -13.49 1.92 -2.87
CA ARG A 38 -13.86 3.33 -3.00
C ARG A 38 -12.65 4.22 -3.24
N LEU A 39 -11.55 3.97 -2.53
CA LEU A 39 -10.32 4.72 -2.70
C LEU A 39 -9.79 4.61 -4.14
N VAL A 40 -9.72 3.38 -4.67
CA VAL A 40 -9.27 3.15 -6.04
C VAL A 40 -10.21 3.80 -7.06
N SER A 41 -11.53 3.73 -6.82
CA SER A 41 -12.52 4.40 -7.65
C SER A 41 -12.36 5.93 -7.64
N PHE A 42 -12.12 6.55 -6.49
CA PHE A 42 -11.90 8.00 -6.39
C PHE A 42 -10.61 8.45 -7.07
N ALA A 43 -9.59 7.58 -7.13
CA ALA A 43 -8.34 7.88 -7.81
C ALA A 43 -8.50 8.04 -9.33
N SER A 44 -9.63 7.58 -9.92
CA SER A 44 -9.96 7.72 -11.36
C SER A 44 -8.80 7.30 -12.28
N LEU A 45 -8.16 6.19 -11.93
CA LEU A 45 -6.98 5.68 -12.64
C LEU A 45 -7.34 5.13 -14.02
N THR A 46 -6.38 5.23 -14.92
CA THR A 46 -6.41 4.73 -16.29
C THR A 46 -5.27 3.75 -16.53
N LYS A 47 -5.35 2.99 -17.63
CA LYS A 47 -4.32 2.01 -18.02
C LYS A 47 -2.99 2.61 -18.45
N ASP A 48 -2.89 3.93 -18.50
CA ASP A 48 -1.66 4.66 -18.79
C ASP A 48 -0.96 5.14 -17.51
N ASP A 49 -1.64 5.10 -16.36
CA ASP A 49 -1.13 5.65 -15.11
C ASP A 49 -0.05 4.78 -14.45
N ILE A 50 0.95 5.44 -13.86
CA ILE A 50 1.94 4.83 -12.99
C ILE A 50 1.67 5.31 -11.56
N VAL A 51 1.44 4.38 -10.64
CA VAL A 51 1.07 4.68 -9.25
C VAL A 51 2.22 4.35 -8.31
N LEU A 52 2.56 5.29 -7.42
CA LEU A 52 3.46 5.05 -6.30
C LEU A 52 2.64 4.77 -5.04
N GLU A 53 2.85 3.62 -4.42
CA GLU A 53 2.28 3.25 -3.12
C GLU A 53 3.39 3.24 -2.06
N VAL A 54 3.20 4.04 -1.01
CA VAL A 54 4.13 4.12 0.12
C VAL A 54 3.57 3.31 1.28
N GLY A 55 4.35 2.36 1.81
CA GLY A 55 3.90 1.49 2.90
C GLY A 55 2.85 0.47 2.42
N ALA A 56 3.22 -0.34 1.44
CA ALA A 56 2.35 -1.33 0.80
C ALA A 56 1.74 -2.35 1.79
N GLY A 57 2.36 -2.56 2.95
CA GLY A 57 1.78 -3.34 4.03
C GLY A 57 1.55 -4.80 3.64
N PHE A 58 0.27 -5.22 3.59
CA PHE A 58 -0.14 -6.56 3.12
C PHE A 58 -0.51 -6.60 1.64
N GLY A 59 -0.22 -5.55 0.88
CA GLY A 59 -0.43 -5.52 -0.56
C GLY A 59 -1.90 -5.57 -0.99
N PHE A 60 -2.86 -5.36 -0.07
CA PHE A 60 -4.28 -5.40 -0.40
C PHE A 60 -4.66 -4.26 -1.34
N LEU A 61 -4.14 -3.05 -1.09
CA LEU A 61 -4.32 -1.93 -2.00
C LEU A 61 -3.49 -2.11 -3.27
N THR A 62 -2.22 -2.51 -3.15
CA THR A 62 -1.35 -2.82 -4.31
C THR A 62 -2.04 -3.73 -5.32
N GLN A 63 -2.71 -4.79 -4.85
CA GLN A 63 -3.46 -5.72 -5.70
C GLN A 63 -4.61 -5.04 -6.45
N LEU A 64 -5.32 -4.12 -5.80
CA LEU A 64 -6.41 -3.38 -6.44
C LEU A 64 -5.86 -2.37 -7.44
N LEU A 65 -4.84 -1.60 -7.07
CA LEU A 65 -4.18 -0.63 -7.95
C LEU A 65 -3.63 -1.29 -9.21
N SER A 66 -2.99 -2.46 -9.07
CA SER A 66 -2.41 -3.21 -10.20
C SER A 66 -3.45 -3.60 -11.27
N ARG A 67 -4.74 -3.63 -10.91
CA ARG A 67 -5.82 -3.94 -11.85
C ARG A 67 -6.30 -2.72 -12.60
N GLU A 68 -6.05 -1.50 -12.12
CA GLU A 68 -6.62 -0.29 -12.71
C GLU A 68 -5.59 0.56 -13.45
N CYS A 69 -4.29 0.40 -13.16
CA CYS A 69 -3.23 1.22 -13.75
C CYS A 69 -2.24 0.44 -14.65
N LYS A 70 -1.37 1.18 -15.34
CA LYS A 70 -0.27 0.61 -16.13
C LYS A 70 0.73 -0.13 -15.26
N LYS A 71 1.13 0.51 -14.15
CA LYS A 71 2.20 0.05 -13.27
C LYS A 71 2.02 0.56 -11.85
N VAL A 72 2.35 -0.26 -10.87
CA VAL A 72 2.45 0.13 -9.47
C VAL A 72 3.91 0.00 -9.02
N ILE A 73 4.42 1.04 -8.37
CA ILE A 73 5.69 1.02 -7.64
C ILE A 73 5.33 1.02 -6.16
N ALA A 74 5.49 -0.13 -5.51
CA ALA A 74 5.20 -0.31 -4.10
C ALA A 74 6.49 -0.18 -3.28
N VAL A 75 6.51 0.69 -2.28
CA VAL A 75 7.64 0.89 -1.37
C VAL A 75 7.24 0.39 0.02
N GLU A 76 8.08 -0.43 0.64
CA GLU A 76 7.87 -0.91 2.01
C GLU A 76 9.20 -0.91 2.78
N VAL A 77 9.14 -0.40 4.01
CA VAL A 77 10.30 -0.22 4.89
C VAL A 77 10.54 -1.43 5.78
N ASP A 78 9.51 -2.21 6.12
CA ASP A 78 9.64 -3.41 6.96
C ASP A 78 10.08 -4.63 6.13
N PRO A 79 11.30 -5.15 6.32
CA PRO A 79 11.82 -6.28 5.53
C PRO A 79 10.97 -7.55 5.64
N ARG A 80 10.25 -7.72 6.76
CA ARG A 80 9.36 -8.88 6.97
C ARG A 80 8.17 -8.81 6.04
N LEU A 81 7.59 -7.63 5.88
CA LEU A 81 6.48 -7.38 4.95
C LEU A 81 6.97 -7.47 3.51
N VAL A 82 8.14 -6.94 3.19
CA VAL A 82 8.74 -7.09 1.84
C VAL A 82 8.86 -8.56 1.45
N ASN A 83 9.41 -9.41 2.31
CA ASN A 83 9.56 -10.84 2.01
C ASN A 83 8.21 -11.54 1.77
N PHE A 84 7.17 -11.12 2.49
CA PHE A 84 5.81 -11.58 2.25
C PHE A 84 5.26 -11.06 0.92
N LEU A 85 5.41 -9.76 0.65
CA LEU A 85 4.93 -9.08 -0.56
C LEU A 85 5.58 -9.65 -1.81
N ARG A 86 6.88 -9.98 -1.78
CA ARG A 86 7.57 -10.67 -2.89
C ARG A 86 6.84 -11.94 -3.31
N LYS A 87 6.30 -12.72 -2.35
CA LYS A 87 5.51 -13.93 -2.64
C LYS A 87 4.10 -13.59 -3.08
N GLN A 88 3.44 -12.67 -2.38
CA GLN A 88 2.04 -12.33 -2.62
C GLN A 88 1.81 -11.64 -3.97
N LEU A 89 2.76 -10.82 -4.41
CA LEU A 89 2.66 -9.98 -5.60
C LEU A 89 3.41 -10.59 -6.80
N HIS A 90 4.08 -11.74 -6.62
CA HIS A 90 4.89 -12.39 -7.65
C HIS A 90 4.16 -12.58 -9.00
N SER A 91 2.85 -12.86 -8.97
CA SER A 91 2.07 -13.08 -10.20
C SER A 91 1.69 -11.79 -10.92
N LEU A 92 1.88 -10.62 -10.29
CA LEU A 92 1.51 -9.32 -10.84
C LEU A 92 2.71 -8.74 -11.60
N ARG A 93 2.66 -8.84 -12.93
CA ARG A 93 3.78 -8.43 -13.81
C ARG A 93 3.98 -6.91 -13.87
N ASN A 94 3.00 -6.13 -13.43
CA ASN A 94 3.01 -4.68 -13.45
C ASN A 94 3.25 -4.06 -12.07
N VAL A 95 3.82 -4.80 -11.13
CA VAL A 95 4.14 -4.32 -9.78
C VAL A 95 5.63 -4.44 -9.52
N ASP A 96 6.27 -3.31 -9.26
CA ASP A 96 7.64 -3.25 -8.76
C ASP A 96 7.62 -3.05 -7.25
N LEU A 97 8.31 -3.91 -6.51
CA LEU A 97 8.44 -3.79 -5.06
C LEU A 97 9.85 -3.30 -4.70
N ILE A 98 9.91 -2.15 -4.04
CA ILE A 98 11.15 -1.56 -3.53
C ILE A 98 11.16 -1.67 -2.01
N GLU A 99 12.21 -2.31 -1.49
CA GLU A 99 12.51 -2.36 -0.06
C GLU A 99 13.28 -1.10 0.33
N GLY A 100 12.69 -0.26 1.19
CA GLY A 100 13.38 0.92 1.67
C GLY A 100 12.48 1.99 2.27
N ASP A 101 13.15 2.98 2.85
CA ASP A 101 12.53 4.21 3.34
C ASP A 101 12.27 5.14 2.15
N ILE A 102 11.01 5.53 1.95
CA ILE A 102 10.60 6.42 0.86
C ILE A 102 11.38 7.74 0.85
N LEU A 103 11.82 8.22 2.03
CA LEU A 103 12.57 9.46 2.16
C LEU A 103 14.03 9.32 1.71
N LYS A 104 14.50 8.10 1.45
CA LYS A 104 15.89 7.77 1.08
C LYS A 104 16.01 7.05 -0.26
N VAL A 105 14.95 6.40 -0.71
CA VAL A 105 14.92 5.64 -1.96
C VAL A 105 14.88 6.60 -3.15
N SER A 106 15.73 6.32 -4.15
CA SER A 106 15.63 6.96 -5.45
C SER A 106 14.53 6.28 -6.26
N ILE A 107 13.46 7.02 -6.53
CA ILE A 107 12.34 6.55 -7.37
C ILE A 107 12.64 7.00 -8.80
N PRO A 108 12.45 6.14 -9.82
CA PRO A 108 12.59 6.56 -11.21
C PRO A 108 11.73 7.79 -11.51
N PRO A 109 12.12 8.66 -12.47
CA PRO A 109 11.33 9.82 -12.83
C PRO A 109 9.90 9.41 -13.19
N LEU A 110 8.94 9.77 -12.34
CA LEU A 110 7.53 9.62 -12.61
C LEU A 110 7.13 10.77 -13.55
N GLN A 111 6.52 10.47 -14.69
CA GLN A 111 6.07 11.52 -15.61
C GLN A 111 5.08 12.45 -14.89
N GLN A 112 5.31 13.76 -15.02
CA GLN A 112 4.42 14.81 -14.49
C GLN A 112 3.06 14.68 -15.19
N GLY A 113 2.11 14.05 -14.50
CA GLY A 113 0.79 13.71 -15.03
C GLY A 113 0.06 12.67 -14.16
N CYS A 114 0.81 11.78 -13.50
CA CYS A 114 0.26 10.75 -12.60
C CYS A 114 0.32 11.15 -11.11
N PHE A 115 0.22 12.44 -10.80
CA PHE A 115 -0.09 12.87 -9.44
C PHE A 115 -1.58 13.20 -9.39
N SER A 116 -2.40 12.27 -8.91
CA SER A 116 -3.65 12.65 -8.27
C SER A 116 -3.29 13.32 -6.93
N SER A 117 -2.80 14.56 -7.03
CA SER A 117 -2.37 15.41 -5.92
C SER A 117 -3.54 15.94 -5.09
N SER A 118 -4.72 15.32 -5.17
CA SER A 118 -5.92 15.78 -4.48
C SER A 118 -6.54 14.76 -3.53
N LEU A 119 -6.03 13.51 -3.43
CA LEU A 119 -6.51 12.53 -2.43
C LEU A 119 -5.50 11.44 -2.02
N LEU A 120 -4.21 11.60 -2.35
CA LEU A 120 -3.13 10.63 -2.07
C LEU A 120 -2.04 11.17 -1.14
N HIS A 121 -2.33 12.20 -0.35
CA HIS A 121 -1.60 12.38 0.90
C HIS A 121 -2.05 11.26 1.86
N PHE A 122 -1.17 10.28 2.09
CA PHE A 122 -1.29 9.26 3.14
C PHE A 122 -2.26 8.10 2.90
N ILE A 123 -1.96 7.26 1.92
CA ILE A 123 -2.25 5.84 2.13
C ILE A 123 -1.00 5.25 2.77
N SER A 124 -1.10 4.95 4.07
CA SER A 124 -0.07 4.37 4.93
C SER A 124 1.02 5.27 5.56
N ALA A 125 0.68 6.49 5.99
CA ALA A 125 1.19 6.92 7.30
C ALA A 125 0.02 6.95 8.26
N SER A 126 -0.05 5.95 9.12
CA SER A 126 -0.92 6.08 10.27
C SER A 126 -0.23 6.92 11.34
N LEU A 127 -0.86 8.06 11.60
CA LEU A 127 -0.92 8.79 12.87
C LEU A 127 0.42 9.23 13.48
N SER A 128 0.79 10.47 13.16
CA SER A 128 1.15 11.44 14.21
C SER A 128 0.58 12.82 13.87
N THR A 129 -0.73 12.97 14.11
CA THR A 129 -1.30 14.28 14.42
C THR A 129 -2.01 14.14 15.76
N SER A 130 -1.24 14.29 16.84
CA SER A 130 -1.67 14.92 18.08
C SER A 130 -0.48 15.06 19.03
N ARG A 131 0.14 16.25 19.05
CA ARG A 131 0.12 17.16 20.20
C ARG A 131 1.06 18.35 19.93
N LYS A 132 0.46 19.47 19.51
CA LYS A 132 0.73 20.75 20.18
C LYS A 132 -0.55 21.15 20.90
N LYS A 133 -0.55 20.99 22.21
CA LYS A 133 -1.22 21.89 23.15
C LYS A 133 -0.51 21.73 24.49
N ILE A 134 0.10 22.85 24.89
CA ILE A 134 1.03 23.13 26.00
C ILE A 134 2.41 22.52 25.81
#